data_AF-A0A1E5QXN6-F1
#
_entry.id   AF-A0A1E5QXN6-F1
#
_cell.length_a   1.000
_cell.length_b   1.000
_cell.length_c   1.000
_cell.angle_alpha   90.00
_cell.angle_beta   90.00
_cell.angle_gamma   90.00
#
_symmetry.space_group_name_H-M   'P 1'
#
loop_
_entity.id
_entity.type
_entity.pdbx_description
1 polymer ?
#
loop_
_entity_poly.entity_id
_entity_poly.type
_entity_poly.pdbx_seq_one_letter_code
_entity_poly.pdbx_strand_id
1 'polypeptide(L)'
;MGEFNPWVKPLNKLTTENLVTGGLMEYEDIPCDVDTLGCLLYTLFQEHWQETQVGHVVEGSVLELELTKPPKVCVIYDGYLTVVTDAWHLHLCLEEHGGGPDEKTPLSLRQQRVVSRASFYRRFNEKNQPRSWGIQFWNGAGEKMMNIFLPNPFVDEDDNLLPEHKPDLARLSLYEELRDIYVLGEKPIPYDRNPLKTPYLSVCRSGRCYPCQDWQPIFDALQEEVEKTGLDIKVKTSGCLEVCKMGPVVFYSGDKTWYTRVSPEVARDIVHKHIVGGNKMADHLYPPMSP
;
A
#
# COMPACT_ATOMS: atom_id res chain seq x y z
N MET A 1 19.53 2.09 1.22
CA MET A 1 18.54 1.18 0.61
C MET A 1 19.31 0.24 -0.29
N GLY A 2 19.02 -1.06 -0.23
CA GLY A 2 19.58 -2.02 -1.19
C GLY A 2 19.05 -1.72 -2.59
N GLU A 3 19.77 -2.21 -3.60
CA GLU A 3 19.27 -2.22 -4.97
C GLU A 3 17.99 -3.08 -5.04
N PHE A 4 16.98 -2.60 -5.76
CA PHE A 4 15.73 -3.35 -5.94
C PHE A 4 16.02 -4.66 -6.66
N ASN A 5 15.56 -5.78 -6.10
CA ASN A 5 15.70 -7.09 -6.71
C ASN A 5 14.32 -7.58 -7.17
N PRO A 6 14.08 -7.75 -8.48
CA PRO A 6 12.80 -8.24 -8.98
C PRO A 6 12.56 -9.73 -8.70
N TRP A 7 13.57 -10.48 -8.28
CA TRP A 7 13.43 -11.91 -7.99
C TRP A 7 13.08 -12.15 -6.52
N VAL A 8 11.85 -12.60 -6.29
CA VAL A 8 11.37 -13.02 -4.97
C VAL A 8 12.12 -14.28 -4.55
N LYS A 9 12.65 -14.29 -3.33
CA LYS A 9 13.22 -15.50 -2.72
C LYS A 9 12.09 -16.31 -2.07
N PRO A 10 11.74 -17.50 -2.59
CA PRO A 10 10.66 -18.30 -2.03
C PRO A 10 10.91 -18.67 -0.57
N LEU A 11 9.87 -18.59 0.26
CA LEU A 11 9.96 -19.04 1.65
C LEU A 11 9.78 -20.56 1.79
N ASN A 12 9.20 -21.23 0.78
CA ASN A 12 8.91 -22.67 0.77
C ASN A 12 8.17 -23.14 2.03
N LYS A 13 7.26 -22.30 2.54
CA LYS A 13 6.53 -22.56 3.78
C LYS A 13 5.05 -22.72 3.49
N LEU A 14 4.63 -23.99 3.53
CA LEU A 14 3.26 -24.43 3.41
C LEU A 14 2.70 -24.74 4.80
N THR A 15 1.54 -24.19 5.13
CA THR A 15 0.81 -24.53 6.36
C THR A 15 -0.65 -24.84 6.04
N THR A 16 -1.23 -25.79 6.77
CA THR A 16 -2.64 -26.18 6.60
C THR A 16 -3.39 -26.07 7.92
N GLU A 17 -4.62 -25.58 7.87
CA GLU A 17 -5.52 -25.47 9.02
C GLU A 17 -6.84 -26.18 8.71
N ASN A 18 -7.27 -27.10 9.58
CA ASN A 18 -8.57 -27.76 9.40
C ASN A 18 -9.71 -26.79 9.74
N LEU A 19 -10.73 -26.75 8.89
CA LEU A 19 -11.90 -25.92 9.13
C LEU A 19 -12.90 -26.65 10.04
N VAL A 20 -13.49 -25.92 10.97
CA VAL A 20 -14.54 -26.45 11.87
C VAL A 20 -15.76 -26.94 11.07
N THR A 21 -16.04 -26.30 9.94
CA THR A 21 -17.12 -26.66 9.01
C THR A 21 -16.77 -27.85 8.10
N GLY A 22 -15.63 -28.51 8.33
CA GLY A 22 -15.06 -29.47 7.40
C GLY A 22 -14.29 -28.81 6.25
N GLY A 23 -13.34 -29.55 5.68
CA GLY A 23 -12.34 -29.04 4.71
C GLY A 23 -11.09 -28.48 5.38
N LEU A 24 -10.26 -27.77 4.61
CA LEU A 24 -9.01 -27.18 5.09
C LEU A 24 -8.69 -25.86 4.41
N MET A 25 -7.96 -25.01 5.11
CA MET A 25 -7.24 -23.88 4.55
C MET A 25 -5.80 -24.28 4.32
N GLU A 26 -5.27 -23.91 3.17
CA GLU A 26 -3.85 -24.01 2.85
C GLU A 26 -3.28 -22.61 2.69
N TYR A 27 -2.08 -22.38 3.22
CA TYR A 27 -1.36 -21.12 3.16
C TYR A 27 0.06 -21.35 2.66
N GLU A 28 0.44 -20.62 1.63
CA GLU A 28 1.78 -20.57 1.07
C GLU A 28 2.37 -19.18 1.40
N ASP A 29 3.29 -19.13 2.37
CA ASP A 29 3.83 -17.87 2.88
C ASP A 29 4.78 -17.21 1.86
N ILE A 30 4.70 -15.88 1.76
CA ILE A 30 5.56 -15.03 0.91
C ILE A 30 6.38 -14.04 1.75
N PRO A 31 7.51 -13.52 1.24
CA PRO A 31 8.26 -12.46 1.90
C PRO A 31 7.40 -11.22 2.17
N CYS A 32 7.60 -10.60 3.34
CA CYS A 32 6.81 -9.46 3.80
C CYS A 32 7.53 -8.11 3.64
N ASP A 33 8.69 -8.08 2.98
CA ASP A 33 9.37 -6.83 2.71
C ASP A 33 8.55 -5.95 1.74
N VAL A 34 8.79 -4.64 1.80
CA VAL A 34 8.01 -3.66 1.04
C VAL A 34 8.21 -3.78 -0.47
N ASP A 35 9.33 -4.33 -0.95
CA ASP A 35 9.58 -4.52 -2.38
C ASP A 35 8.77 -5.69 -2.91
N THR A 36 8.64 -6.77 -2.15
CA THR A 36 7.74 -7.89 -2.48
C THR A 36 6.27 -7.48 -2.34
N LEU A 37 5.83 -7.08 -1.15
CA LEU A 37 4.41 -6.79 -0.88
C LEU A 37 3.94 -5.53 -1.60
N GLY A 38 4.78 -4.51 -1.70
CA GLY A 38 4.43 -3.26 -2.36
C GLY A 38 4.18 -3.45 -3.84
N CYS A 39 5.03 -4.23 -4.54
CA CYS A 39 4.80 -4.55 -5.94
C CYS A 39 3.52 -5.39 -6.13
N LEU A 40 3.34 -6.44 -5.33
CA LEU A 40 2.12 -7.27 -5.38
C LEU A 40 0.85 -6.44 -5.21
N LEU A 41 0.81 -5.60 -4.18
CA LEU A 41 -0.37 -4.78 -3.89
C LEU A 41 -0.56 -3.68 -4.93
N TYR A 42 0.52 -3.14 -5.52
CA TYR A 42 0.41 -2.22 -6.63
C TYR A 42 -0.21 -2.89 -7.87
N THR A 43 0.27 -4.07 -8.26
CA THR A 43 -0.30 -4.87 -9.35
C THR A 43 -1.80 -5.09 -9.14
N LEU A 44 -2.20 -5.54 -7.95
CA LEU A 44 -3.61 -5.78 -7.61
C LEU A 44 -4.46 -4.50 -7.65
N PHE A 45 -4.00 -3.39 -7.06
CA PHE A 45 -4.81 -2.18 -6.94
C PHE A 45 -4.72 -1.21 -8.12
N GLN A 46 -3.75 -1.34 -9.02
CA GLN A 46 -3.60 -0.44 -10.17
C GLN A 46 -3.82 -1.14 -11.51
N GLU A 47 -3.48 -2.42 -11.62
CA GLU A 47 -3.54 -3.16 -12.89
C GLU A 47 -4.70 -4.15 -12.90
N HIS A 48 -4.96 -4.82 -11.78
CA HIS A 48 -5.99 -5.87 -11.65
C HIS A 48 -7.11 -5.50 -10.65
N TRP A 49 -7.45 -4.22 -10.57
CA TRP A 49 -8.44 -3.75 -9.59
C TRP A 49 -9.84 -4.34 -9.83
N GLN A 50 -10.18 -4.68 -11.07
CA GLN A 50 -11.43 -5.35 -11.45
C GLN A 50 -11.53 -6.79 -10.93
N GLU A 51 -10.38 -7.41 -10.67
CA GLU A 51 -10.25 -8.80 -10.25
C GLU A 51 -9.90 -8.92 -8.75
N THR A 52 -9.83 -7.78 -8.07
CA THR A 52 -9.38 -7.67 -6.67
C THR A 52 -10.51 -7.18 -5.79
N GLN A 53 -10.92 -8.01 -4.84
CA GLN A 53 -11.85 -7.63 -3.78
C GLN A 53 -11.14 -7.63 -2.42
N VAL A 54 -11.49 -6.69 -1.55
CA VAL A 54 -10.88 -6.55 -0.22
C VAL A 54 -11.84 -7.08 0.83
N GLY A 55 -11.35 -7.96 1.69
CA GLY A 55 -12.09 -8.50 2.83
C GLY A 55 -11.50 -8.09 4.17
N HIS A 56 -12.36 -8.05 5.18
CA HIS A 56 -11.97 -8.17 6.57
C HIS A 56 -12.88 -9.21 7.22
N VAL A 57 -12.35 -10.42 7.38
CA VAL A 57 -13.08 -11.59 7.86
C VAL A 57 -12.56 -11.95 9.24
N VAL A 58 -13.40 -11.77 10.26
CA VAL A 58 -13.12 -12.14 11.66
C VAL A 58 -14.31 -12.90 12.25
N GLU A 59 -14.08 -13.64 13.33
CA GLU A 59 -15.15 -14.36 14.01
C GLU A 59 -16.24 -13.36 14.46
N GLY A 60 -17.45 -13.54 13.93
CA GLY A 60 -18.62 -12.69 14.23
C GLY A 60 -18.79 -11.44 13.36
N SER A 61 -17.89 -11.16 12.39
CA SER A 61 -18.08 -10.02 11.47
C SER A 61 -17.33 -10.20 10.15
N VAL A 62 -17.99 -9.84 9.05
CA VAL A 62 -17.41 -9.82 7.71
C VAL A 62 -17.71 -8.48 7.06
N LEU A 63 -16.68 -7.88 6.49
CA LEU A 63 -16.78 -6.73 5.59
C LEU A 63 -16.09 -7.09 4.28
N GLU A 64 -16.76 -6.87 3.16
CA GLU A 64 -16.21 -7.05 1.82
C GLU A 64 -16.42 -5.77 1.02
N LEU A 65 -15.40 -5.38 0.27
CA LEU A 65 -15.36 -4.14 -0.50
C LEU A 65 -14.84 -4.44 -1.90
N GLU A 66 -15.60 -3.99 -2.89
CA GLU A 66 -15.26 -4.06 -4.30
C GLU A 66 -14.77 -2.72 -4.83
N LEU A 67 -13.98 -2.80 -5.89
CA LEU A 67 -13.51 -1.66 -6.67
C LEU A 67 -14.37 -1.53 -7.92
N THR A 68 -15.22 -0.50 -7.97
CA THR A 68 -16.07 -0.21 -9.15
C THR A 68 -15.36 0.65 -10.20
N LYS A 69 -14.21 1.24 -9.82
CA LYS A 69 -13.35 2.09 -10.65
C LYS A 69 -11.91 1.95 -10.17
N PRO A 70 -10.91 2.33 -11.00
CA PRO A 70 -9.53 2.42 -10.55
C PRO A 70 -9.42 3.32 -9.31
N PRO A 71 -8.65 2.93 -8.27
CA PRO A 71 -8.39 3.79 -7.12
C PRO A 71 -7.80 5.14 -7.52
N LYS A 72 -8.27 6.21 -6.86
CA LYS A 72 -7.75 7.57 -7.05
C LYS A 72 -6.37 7.76 -6.47
N VAL A 73 -6.04 7.00 -5.42
CA VAL A 73 -4.77 7.03 -4.72
C VAL A 73 -4.37 5.60 -4.41
N CYS A 74 -3.11 5.26 -4.68
CA CYS A 74 -2.45 4.04 -4.24
C CYS A 74 -0.99 4.41 -3.91
N VAL A 75 -0.71 4.66 -2.63
CA VAL A 75 0.59 5.21 -2.20
C VAL A 75 0.97 4.69 -0.81
N ILE A 76 2.26 4.60 -0.52
CA ILE A 76 2.72 4.43 0.87
C ILE A 76 2.88 5.79 1.52
N TYR A 77 2.24 5.98 2.67
CA TYR A 77 2.36 7.17 3.51
C TYR A 77 2.61 6.75 4.95
N ASP A 78 3.73 7.21 5.51
CA ASP A 78 4.20 6.87 6.87
C ASP A 78 4.01 5.38 7.22
N GLY A 79 4.52 4.51 6.35
CA GLY A 79 4.50 3.05 6.51
C GLY A 79 3.19 2.35 6.11
N TYR A 80 2.11 3.10 5.87
CA TYR A 80 0.84 2.53 5.44
C TYR A 80 0.66 2.66 3.92
N LEU A 81 0.46 1.53 3.25
CA LEU A 81 -0.24 1.53 1.96
C LEU A 81 -1.62 2.13 2.18
N THR A 82 -1.94 3.16 1.41
CA THR A 82 -3.20 3.88 1.43
C THR A 82 -3.82 3.79 0.05
N VAL A 83 -4.99 3.17 -0.01
CA VAL A 83 -5.81 3.06 -1.22
C VAL A 83 -7.09 3.84 -1.02
N VAL A 84 -7.40 4.78 -1.92
CA VAL A 84 -8.57 5.66 -1.81
C VAL A 84 -9.44 5.53 -3.05
N THR A 85 -10.73 5.26 -2.83
CA THR A 85 -11.77 5.22 -3.85
C THR A 85 -12.69 6.44 -3.73
N ASP A 86 -13.76 6.48 -4.52
CA ASP A 86 -14.81 7.50 -4.38
C ASP A 86 -15.60 7.37 -3.06
N ALA A 87 -15.77 6.14 -2.56
CA ALA A 87 -16.70 5.83 -1.47
C ALA A 87 -16.02 5.40 -0.17
N TRP A 88 -14.81 4.83 -0.26
CA TRP A 88 -14.11 4.25 0.88
C TRP A 88 -12.59 4.37 0.71
N HIS A 89 -11.86 4.14 1.80
CA HIS A 89 -10.41 4.01 1.76
C HIS A 89 -9.96 2.93 2.73
N LEU A 90 -8.76 2.38 2.50
CA LEU A 90 -8.14 1.40 3.39
C LEU A 90 -6.69 1.79 3.69
N HIS A 91 -6.16 1.19 4.76
CA HIS A 91 -4.77 1.32 5.17
C HIS A 91 -4.19 -0.05 5.57
N LEU A 92 -3.06 -0.43 4.99
CA LEU A 92 -2.30 -1.63 5.34
C LEU A 92 -0.85 -1.27 5.69
N CYS A 93 -0.37 -1.67 6.88
CA CYS A 93 0.95 -1.27 7.39
C CYS A 93 2.05 -2.17 6.79
N LEU A 94 2.76 -1.68 5.77
CA LEU A 94 3.83 -2.42 5.10
C LEU A 94 5.22 -2.08 5.65
N GLU A 95 5.38 -0.91 6.27
CA GLU A 95 6.61 -0.48 6.92
C GLU A 95 6.28 0.19 8.26
N GLU A 96 7.29 0.40 9.10
CA GLU A 96 7.11 1.07 10.38
C GLU A 96 6.48 2.45 10.21
N HIS A 97 5.38 2.66 10.94
CA HIS A 97 4.66 3.92 11.01
C HIS A 97 5.23 4.80 12.12
N GLY A 98 5.84 5.93 11.75
CA GLY A 98 6.46 6.85 12.69
C GLY A 98 5.44 7.56 13.60
N GLY A 99 4.22 7.80 13.12
CA GLY A 99 3.28 8.68 13.82
C GLY A 99 3.51 10.15 13.47
N GLY A 100 3.86 10.41 12.22
CA GLY A 100 4.18 11.74 11.72
C GLY A 100 5.60 12.20 12.10
N PRO A 101 5.90 13.50 11.93
CA PRO A 101 7.25 14.04 12.01
C PRO A 101 7.89 13.93 13.40
N ASP A 102 7.11 13.97 14.47
CA ASP A 102 7.60 13.85 15.85
C ASP A 102 7.77 12.38 16.29
N GLU A 103 7.57 11.42 15.39
CA GLU A 103 7.81 10.00 15.67
C GLU A 103 7.03 9.45 16.88
N LYS A 104 5.79 9.92 17.07
CA LYS A 104 4.97 9.68 18.26
C LYS A 104 4.59 8.21 18.51
N THR A 105 4.69 7.35 17.49
CA THR A 105 4.36 5.92 17.64
C THR A 105 5.53 5.20 18.33
N PRO A 106 5.34 4.56 19.49
CA PRO A 106 6.40 3.80 20.17
C PRO A 106 6.88 2.62 19.32
N LEU A 107 8.18 2.28 19.42
CA LEU A 107 8.79 1.18 18.64
C LEU A 107 8.03 -0.15 18.74
N SER A 108 7.59 -0.53 19.94
CA SER A 108 6.80 -1.76 20.15
C SER A 108 5.51 -1.77 19.34
N LEU A 109 4.83 -0.62 19.25
CA LEU A 109 3.61 -0.48 18.46
C LEU A 109 3.90 -0.43 16.96
N ARG A 110 5.04 0.14 16.54
CA ARG A 110 5.49 0.07 15.13
C ARG A 110 5.67 -1.37 14.70
N GLN A 111 6.40 -2.16 15.49
CA GLN A 111 6.64 -3.58 15.26
C GLN A 111 5.34 -4.40 15.24
N GLN A 112 4.42 -4.11 16.16
CA GLN A 112 3.13 -4.80 16.21
C GLN A 112 2.26 -4.53 14.98
N ARG A 113 2.27 -3.31 14.44
CA ARG A 113 1.36 -2.89 13.35
C ARG A 113 1.77 -3.44 11.98
N VAL A 114 3.07 -3.56 11.72
CA VAL A 114 3.60 -3.97 10.42
C VAL A 114 3.17 -5.40 10.07
N VAL A 115 2.86 -5.63 8.79
CA VAL A 115 2.63 -6.97 8.25
C VAL A 115 3.88 -7.83 8.49
N SER A 116 3.76 -8.88 9.30
CA SER A 116 4.85 -9.80 9.61
C SER A 116 4.67 -11.18 8.99
N ARG A 117 3.49 -11.45 8.43
CA ARG A 117 3.20 -12.64 7.63
C ARG A 117 2.21 -12.28 6.53
N ALA A 118 2.45 -12.80 5.33
CA ALA A 118 1.54 -12.74 4.21
C ALA A 118 1.54 -14.12 3.54
N SER A 119 0.37 -14.60 3.09
CA SER A 119 0.27 -15.92 2.47
C SER A 119 -0.78 -15.92 1.37
N PHE A 120 -0.45 -16.56 0.25
CA PHE A 120 -1.45 -17.01 -0.71
C PHE A 120 -2.23 -18.14 -0.04
N TYR A 121 -3.56 -18.08 -0.08
CA TYR A 121 -4.39 -19.09 0.50
C TYR A 121 -5.28 -19.78 -0.53
N ARG A 122 -5.58 -21.05 -0.25
CA ARG A 122 -6.63 -21.81 -0.90
C ARG A 122 -7.53 -22.43 0.16
N ARG A 123 -8.84 -22.27 0.00
CA ARG A 123 -9.83 -22.96 0.82
C ARG A 123 -10.31 -24.20 0.10
N PHE A 124 -10.26 -25.35 0.76
CA PHE A 124 -10.78 -26.60 0.24
C PHE A 124 -12.03 -27.02 1.01
N ASN A 125 -12.97 -27.65 0.31
CA ASN A 125 -14.13 -28.30 0.94
C ASN A 125 -13.76 -29.68 1.53
N GLU A 126 -14.71 -30.35 2.16
CA GLU A 126 -14.55 -31.71 2.72
C GLU A 126 -14.14 -32.77 1.70
N LYS A 127 -14.39 -32.53 0.41
CA LYS A 127 -13.99 -33.41 -0.70
C LYS A 127 -12.58 -33.11 -1.22
N ASN A 128 -11.82 -32.27 -0.52
CA ASN A 128 -10.49 -31.81 -0.90
C ASN A 128 -10.46 -31.09 -2.26
N GLN A 129 -11.52 -30.37 -2.60
CA GLN A 129 -11.61 -29.55 -3.80
C GLN A 129 -11.44 -28.07 -3.44
N PRO A 130 -10.58 -27.31 -4.13
CA PRO A 130 -10.41 -25.89 -3.85
C PRO A 130 -11.68 -25.13 -4.22
N ARG A 131 -12.02 -24.11 -3.44
CA ARG A 131 -13.28 -23.35 -3.51
C ARG A 131 -13.10 -21.84 -3.43
N SER A 132 -12.01 -21.36 -2.86
CA SER A 132 -11.66 -19.95 -2.88
C SER A 132 -10.14 -19.76 -2.84
N TRP A 133 -9.71 -18.63 -3.39
CA TRP A 133 -8.31 -18.22 -3.53
C TRP A 133 -8.17 -16.78 -3.06
N GLY A 134 -7.03 -16.45 -2.47
CA GLY A 134 -6.78 -15.09 -2.04
C GLY A 134 -5.44 -14.92 -1.34
N ILE A 135 -5.27 -13.77 -0.69
CA ILE A 135 -4.08 -13.43 0.07
C ILE A 135 -4.50 -13.00 1.47
N GLN A 136 -3.87 -13.57 2.49
CA GLN A 136 -4.12 -13.23 3.90
C GLN A 136 -2.89 -12.54 4.48
N PHE A 137 -3.13 -11.50 5.29
CA PHE A 137 -2.09 -10.78 6.03
C PHE A 137 -2.26 -10.95 7.54
N TRP A 138 -1.14 -10.94 8.25
CA TRP A 138 -1.08 -10.86 9.71
C TRP A 138 -0.07 -9.81 10.16
N ASN A 139 -0.39 -9.12 11.25
CA ASN A 139 0.50 -8.14 11.85
C ASN A 139 1.57 -8.79 12.74
N GLY A 140 2.48 -7.98 13.31
CA GLY A 140 3.53 -8.43 14.21
C GLY A 140 3.08 -9.13 15.51
N ALA A 141 1.80 -9.00 15.90
CA ALA A 141 1.20 -9.76 16.99
C ALA A 141 0.57 -11.09 16.55
N GLY A 142 0.61 -11.42 15.24
CA GLY A 142 -0.03 -12.61 14.68
C GLY A 142 -1.54 -12.47 14.50
N GLU A 143 -2.08 -11.25 14.56
CA GLU A 143 -3.51 -10.98 14.38
C GLU A 143 -3.84 -10.94 12.88
N LYS A 144 -4.94 -11.59 12.47
CA LYS A 144 -5.43 -11.51 11.08
C LYS A 144 -5.80 -10.07 10.75
N MET A 145 -5.25 -9.57 9.66
CA MET A 145 -5.60 -8.26 9.09
C MET A 145 -6.62 -8.45 7.96
N MET A 146 -6.82 -7.40 7.14
CA MET A 146 -7.57 -7.55 5.89
C MET A 146 -7.00 -8.68 5.01
N ASN A 147 -7.81 -9.16 4.08
CA ASN A 147 -7.44 -10.14 3.09
C ASN A 147 -7.82 -9.64 1.69
N ILE A 148 -7.20 -10.21 0.67
CA ILE A 148 -7.60 -10.02 -0.73
C ILE A 148 -8.31 -11.29 -1.18
N PHE A 149 -9.46 -11.16 -1.81
CA PHE A 149 -10.09 -12.23 -2.56
C PHE A 149 -9.69 -12.11 -4.03
N LEU A 150 -9.29 -13.23 -4.61
CA LEU A 150 -8.94 -13.34 -6.02
C LEU A 150 -10.06 -14.07 -6.77
N PRO A 151 -10.11 -13.99 -8.11
CA PRO A 151 -11.25 -14.51 -8.87
C PRO A 151 -11.52 -15.99 -8.59
N ASN A 152 -12.80 -16.29 -8.39
CA ASN A 152 -13.26 -17.65 -8.10
C ASN A 152 -13.82 -18.29 -9.40
N PRO A 153 -13.29 -19.44 -9.84
CA PRO A 153 -13.73 -20.13 -11.05
C PRO A 153 -15.13 -20.75 -10.95
N PHE A 154 -15.77 -20.78 -9.78
CA PHE A 154 -17.08 -21.40 -9.57
C PHE A 154 -18.25 -20.42 -9.51
N VAL A 155 -17.98 -19.11 -9.58
CA VAL A 155 -19.00 -18.05 -9.50
C VAL A 155 -18.91 -17.12 -10.70
N ASP A 156 -20.04 -16.49 -11.04
CA ASP A 156 -20.09 -15.41 -12.04
C ASP A 156 -19.70 -14.04 -11.44
N GLU A 157 -19.93 -12.95 -12.18
CA GLU A 157 -19.61 -11.58 -11.76
C GLU A 157 -20.54 -11.06 -10.64
N ASP A 158 -21.68 -11.71 -10.44
CA ASP A 158 -22.68 -11.36 -9.42
C ASP A 158 -22.61 -12.34 -8.21
N ASP A 159 -21.50 -13.06 -8.04
CA ASP A 159 -21.27 -14.10 -7.03
C ASP A 159 -22.27 -15.27 -7.07
N ASN A 160 -23.00 -15.47 -8.17
CA ASN A 160 -23.87 -16.63 -8.33
C ASN A 160 -23.05 -17.85 -8.74
N LEU A 161 -23.41 -19.02 -8.21
CA LEU A 161 -22.81 -20.28 -8.63
C LEU A 161 -23.05 -20.53 -10.12
N LEU A 162 -21.98 -20.88 -10.84
CA LEU A 162 -22.06 -21.19 -12.26
C LEU A 162 -22.98 -22.41 -12.54
N PRO A 163 -23.74 -22.40 -13.63
CA PRO A 163 -24.62 -23.50 -14.03
C PRO A 163 -23.86 -24.84 -14.12
N GLU A 164 -24.52 -25.93 -13.70
CA GLU A 164 -24.02 -27.31 -13.80
C GLU A 164 -22.66 -27.59 -13.12
N HIS A 165 -22.18 -26.70 -12.22
CA HIS A 165 -20.87 -26.82 -11.57
C HIS A 165 -19.67 -26.85 -12.52
N LYS A 166 -19.80 -26.36 -13.76
CA LYS A 166 -18.66 -26.26 -14.69
C LYS A 166 -17.81 -25.04 -14.30
N PRO A 167 -16.56 -25.23 -13.81
CA PRO A 167 -15.73 -24.09 -13.45
C PRO A 167 -15.20 -23.38 -14.69
N ASP A 168 -15.15 -22.05 -14.64
CA ASP A 168 -14.36 -21.24 -15.56
C ASP A 168 -12.93 -21.12 -15.03
N LEU A 169 -12.08 -22.08 -15.43
CA LEU A 169 -10.69 -22.13 -14.99
C LEU A 169 -9.84 -20.97 -15.51
N ALA A 170 -10.28 -20.25 -16.56
CA ALA A 170 -9.54 -19.09 -17.05
C ALA A 170 -9.45 -17.97 -16.00
N ARG A 171 -10.39 -17.93 -15.05
CA ARG A 171 -10.39 -16.99 -13.90
C ARG A 171 -9.21 -17.24 -12.94
N LEU A 172 -8.52 -18.38 -13.02
CA LEU A 172 -7.35 -18.65 -12.18
C LEU A 172 -6.04 -18.05 -12.73
N SER A 173 -6.05 -17.47 -13.93
CA SER A 173 -4.84 -16.94 -14.58
C SER A 173 -4.07 -15.96 -13.70
N LEU A 174 -4.77 -15.00 -13.08
CA LEU A 174 -4.18 -14.03 -12.17
C LEU A 174 -3.57 -14.70 -10.94
N TYR A 175 -4.26 -15.66 -10.31
CA TYR A 175 -3.74 -16.39 -9.17
C TYR A 175 -2.46 -17.16 -9.53
N GLU A 176 -2.47 -17.85 -10.67
CA GLU A 176 -1.33 -18.64 -11.16
C GLU A 176 -0.12 -17.75 -11.44
N GLU A 177 -0.32 -16.64 -12.15
CA GLU A 177 0.74 -15.68 -12.44
C GLU A 177 1.36 -15.08 -11.17
N LEU A 178 0.51 -14.63 -10.24
CA LEU A 178 0.98 -14.08 -8.97
C LEU A 178 1.71 -15.15 -8.14
N ARG A 179 1.24 -16.40 -8.15
CA ARG A 179 1.89 -17.51 -7.43
C ARG A 179 3.27 -17.83 -8.04
N ASP A 180 3.40 -17.85 -9.36
CA ASP A 180 4.69 -18.05 -10.05
C ASP A 180 5.71 -16.99 -9.65
N ILE A 181 5.28 -15.73 -9.49
CA ILE A 181 6.15 -14.62 -9.11
C ILE A 181 6.46 -14.65 -7.60
N TYR A 182 5.42 -14.58 -6.77
CA TYR A 182 5.56 -14.22 -5.35
C TYR A 182 5.71 -15.41 -4.40
N VAL A 183 5.22 -16.58 -4.79
CA VAL A 183 5.35 -17.82 -3.99
C VAL A 183 6.52 -18.66 -4.49
N LEU A 184 6.55 -18.94 -5.80
CA LEU A 184 7.52 -19.85 -6.40
C LEU A 184 8.83 -19.16 -6.83
N GLY A 185 8.81 -17.85 -7.09
CA GLY A 185 9.98 -17.11 -7.58
C GLY A 185 10.46 -17.56 -8.95
N GLU A 186 9.58 -18.13 -9.77
CA GLU A 186 9.86 -18.64 -11.12
C GLU A 186 9.84 -17.53 -12.18
N LYS A 187 9.15 -16.43 -11.88
CA LYS A 187 9.08 -15.23 -12.72
C LYS A 187 9.51 -14.00 -11.91
N PRO A 188 10.16 -13.01 -12.55
CA PRO A 188 10.48 -11.75 -11.88
C PRO A 188 9.21 -10.93 -11.64
N ILE A 189 9.23 -10.10 -10.61
CA ILE A 189 8.29 -8.98 -10.45
C ILE A 189 8.40 -8.09 -11.70
N PRO A 190 7.28 -7.70 -12.34
CA PRO A 190 7.29 -7.00 -13.64
C PRO A 190 7.58 -5.49 -13.52
N TYR A 191 8.52 -5.11 -12.63
CA TYR A 191 8.94 -3.72 -12.44
C TYR A 191 10.46 -3.63 -12.31
N ASP A 192 11.04 -2.53 -12.79
CA ASP A 192 12.47 -2.23 -12.59
C ASP A 192 12.76 -1.59 -11.23
N ARG A 193 11.71 -1.12 -10.55
CA ARG A 193 11.72 -0.54 -9.20
C ARG A 193 10.36 -0.72 -8.55
N ASN A 194 10.30 -0.69 -7.22
CA ASN A 194 9.03 -0.68 -6.50
C ASN A 194 8.21 0.60 -6.80
N PRO A 195 7.06 0.50 -7.50
CA PRO A 195 6.28 1.67 -7.92
C PRO A 195 5.67 2.45 -6.75
N LEU A 196 5.47 1.81 -5.60
CA LEU A 196 5.01 2.48 -4.38
C LEU A 196 6.11 3.25 -3.64
N LYS A 197 7.37 3.07 -4.04
CA LYS A 197 8.53 3.77 -3.48
C LYS A 197 9.02 4.92 -4.36
N THR A 198 8.34 5.21 -5.48
CA THR A 198 8.58 6.46 -6.23
C THR A 198 8.37 7.66 -5.29
N PRO A 199 9.38 8.54 -5.13
CA PRO A 199 9.28 9.68 -4.25
C PRO A 199 8.15 10.63 -4.66
N TYR A 200 7.58 11.30 -3.67
CA TYR A 200 6.55 12.30 -3.89
C TYR A 200 6.67 13.46 -2.91
N LEU A 201 6.13 14.60 -3.33
CA LEU A 201 5.85 15.76 -2.50
C LEU A 201 4.36 15.79 -2.19
N SER A 202 4.00 15.92 -0.92
CA SER A 202 2.62 15.98 -0.47
C SER A 202 2.33 17.32 0.17
N VAL A 203 1.36 18.07 -0.38
CA VAL A 203 0.90 19.35 0.17
C VAL A 203 -0.34 19.12 1.02
N CYS A 204 -0.31 19.54 2.28
CA CYS A 204 -1.48 19.47 3.17
C CYS A 204 -2.60 20.41 2.68
N ARG A 205 -3.77 19.84 2.33
CA ARG A 205 -4.96 20.58 1.90
C ARG A 205 -6.08 20.59 2.95
N SER A 206 -5.76 20.36 4.22
CA SER A 206 -6.80 20.23 5.24
C SER A 206 -7.51 21.56 5.49
N GLY A 207 -8.82 21.60 5.25
CA GLY A 207 -9.66 22.73 5.64
C GLY A 207 -9.72 22.98 7.15
N ARG A 208 -9.21 22.04 7.97
CA ARG A 208 -9.16 22.13 9.44
C ARG A 208 -8.11 23.14 9.95
N CYS A 209 -7.14 23.55 9.13
CA CYS A 209 -6.16 24.58 9.47
C CYS A 209 -6.29 25.76 8.49
N TYR A 210 -6.45 26.98 9.02
CA TYR A 210 -6.58 28.20 8.22
C TYR A 210 -5.40 28.41 7.24
N PRO A 211 -4.13 28.21 7.63
CA PRO A 211 -3.01 28.34 6.69
C PRO A 211 -3.04 27.32 5.55
N CYS A 212 -3.63 26.14 5.77
CA CYS A 212 -3.63 25.05 4.79
C CYS A 212 -4.78 25.15 3.78
N GLN A 213 -5.65 26.17 3.91
CA GLN A 213 -6.75 26.39 2.96
C GLN A 213 -6.25 26.96 1.64
N ASP A 214 -5.17 27.75 1.66
CA ASP A 214 -4.52 28.33 0.48
C ASP A 214 -3.32 27.48 0.02
N TRP A 215 -3.56 26.18 -0.17
CA TRP A 215 -2.53 25.20 -0.55
C TRP A 215 -2.17 25.25 -2.05
N GLN A 216 -3.06 25.81 -2.87
CA GLN A 216 -3.02 25.69 -4.33
C GLN A 216 -1.79 26.37 -4.95
N PRO A 217 -1.40 27.60 -4.56
CA PRO A 217 -0.19 28.24 -5.07
C PRO A 217 1.10 27.47 -4.74
N ILE A 218 1.12 26.76 -3.61
CA ILE A 218 2.26 25.93 -3.19
C ILE A 218 2.32 24.67 -4.04
N PHE A 219 1.17 24.03 -4.27
CA PHE A 219 1.08 22.87 -5.14
C PHE A 219 1.52 23.19 -6.57
N ASP A 220 1.02 24.28 -7.14
CA ASP A 220 1.34 24.69 -8.51
C ASP A 220 2.84 24.99 -8.64
N ALA A 221 3.44 25.69 -7.67
CA ALA A 221 4.88 25.96 -7.65
C ALA A 221 5.72 24.68 -7.57
N LEU A 222 5.32 23.70 -6.74
CA LEU A 222 6.02 22.41 -6.67
C LEU A 222 5.86 21.63 -7.98
N GLN A 223 4.66 21.58 -8.54
CA GLN A 223 4.38 20.85 -9.77
C GLN A 223 5.20 21.41 -10.94
N GLU A 224 5.18 22.73 -11.13
CA GLU A 224 5.93 23.42 -12.18
C GLU A 224 7.44 23.16 -12.06
N GLU A 225 8.00 23.28 -10.84
CA GLU A 225 9.44 23.08 -10.66
C GLU A 225 9.86 21.61 -10.79
N VAL A 226 9.07 20.66 -10.29
CA VAL A 226 9.38 19.23 -10.45
C VAL A 226 9.36 18.84 -11.93
N GLU A 227 8.40 19.32 -12.73
CA GLU A 227 8.35 19.07 -14.17
C GLU A 227 9.61 19.56 -14.90
N LYS A 228 10.17 20.71 -14.50
CA LYS A 228 11.42 21.25 -15.06
C LYS A 228 12.65 20.39 -14.77
N THR A 229 12.64 19.61 -13.68
CA THR A 229 13.79 18.77 -13.30
C THR A 229 13.91 17.49 -14.11
N GLY A 230 12.80 17.00 -14.69
CA GLY A 230 12.75 15.68 -15.33
C GLY A 230 12.91 14.49 -14.37
N LEU A 231 12.88 14.72 -13.05
CA LEU A 231 12.92 13.66 -12.05
C LEU A 231 11.57 12.95 -11.96
N ASP A 232 11.58 11.63 -11.73
CA ASP A 232 10.36 10.87 -11.45
C ASP A 232 9.90 11.11 -10.00
N ILE A 233 9.31 12.28 -9.76
CA ILE A 233 8.75 12.68 -8.47
C ILE A 233 7.33 13.17 -8.71
N LYS A 234 6.38 12.66 -7.94
CA LYS A 234 4.98 13.07 -8.04
C LYS A 234 4.66 14.17 -7.05
N VAL A 235 3.93 15.21 -7.45
CA VAL A 235 3.34 16.16 -6.50
C VAL A 235 1.88 15.78 -6.28
N LYS A 236 1.45 15.69 -5.03
CA LYS A 236 0.09 15.33 -4.65
C LYS A 236 -0.40 16.16 -3.48
N THR A 237 -1.71 16.09 -3.23
CA THR A 237 -2.30 16.67 -2.03
C THR A 237 -2.60 15.57 -1.01
N SER A 238 -2.58 15.93 0.26
CA SER A 238 -2.95 15.06 1.37
C SER A 238 -3.98 15.72 2.28
N GLY A 239 -4.73 14.89 3.01
CA GLY A 239 -5.56 15.37 4.11
C GLY A 239 -4.74 15.98 5.24
N CYS A 240 -5.34 16.11 6.42
CA CYS A 240 -4.62 16.63 7.60
C CYS A 240 -3.45 15.73 7.94
N LEU A 241 -2.28 16.32 8.13
CA LEU A 241 -1.07 15.63 8.58
C LEU A 241 -0.78 15.81 10.08
N GLU A 242 -1.79 16.28 10.83
CA GLU A 242 -1.80 16.41 12.29
C GLU A 242 -0.75 17.37 12.89
N VAL A 243 0.00 18.08 12.06
CA VAL A 243 0.89 19.20 12.41
C VAL A 243 0.19 20.56 12.26
N CYS A 244 -1.01 20.67 12.85
CA CYS A 244 -1.99 21.70 12.52
C CYS A 244 -1.56 23.16 12.77
N LYS A 245 -0.57 23.42 13.63
CA LYS A 245 -0.11 24.78 13.99
C LYS A 245 1.02 25.32 13.10
N MET A 246 1.57 24.50 12.22
CA MET A 246 2.77 24.82 11.44
C MET A 246 2.51 24.90 9.93
N GLY A 247 1.23 24.91 9.52
CA GLY A 247 0.84 24.98 8.12
C GLY A 247 1.24 26.31 7.44
N PRO A 248 1.35 26.32 6.09
CA PRO A 248 1.23 25.18 5.17
C PRO A 248 2.37 24.16 5.33
N VAL A 249 2.05 22.87 5.15
CA VAL A 249 3.00 21.75 5.33
C VAL A 249 3.21 21.01 4.02
N VAL A 250 4.48 20.74 3.72
CA VAL A 250 4.90 19.89 2.61
C VAL A 250 5.71 18.73 3.15
N PHE A 251 5.38 17.51 2.74
CA PHE A 251 6.12 16.29 3.09
C PHE A 251 6.79 15.73 1.85
N TYR A 252 8.09 15.44 1.94
CA TYR A 252 8.86 14.75 0.91
C TYR A 252 9.10 13.29 1.33
N SER A 253 8.55 12.35 0.58
CA SER A 253 8.61 10.93 0.94
C SER A 253 9.97 10.27 0.71
N GLY A 254 10.81 10.84 -0.15
CA GLY A 254 12.09 10.23 -0.54
C GLY A 254 13.05 10.03 0.63
N ASP A 255 13.08 10.99 1.57
CA ASP A 255 13.88 10.91 2.79
C ASP A 255 13.08 11.23 4.06
N LYS A 256 11.75 11.18 3.96
CA LYS A 256 10.78 11.46 5.03
C LYS A 256 10.91 12.86 5.66
N THR A 257 11.35 13.86 4.89
CA THR A 257 11.48 15.25 5.37
C THR A 257 10.16 16.00 5.37
N TRP A 258 9.95 16.83 6.40
CA TRP A 258 8.78 17.70 6.51
C TRP A 258 9.20 19.15 6.52
N TYR A 259 8.43 19.97 5.80
CA TYR A 259 8.58 21.41 5.72
C TYR A 259 7.33 22.11 6.22
N THR A 260 7.54 23.20 6.95
CA THR A 260 6.48 24.00 7.57
C THR A 260 6.56 25.45 7.12
N ARG A 261 5.44 26.18 7.28
CA ARG A 261 5.30 27.58 6.82
C ARG A 261 5.71 27.76 5.37
N VAL A 262 5.38 26.78 4.53
CA VAL A 262 5.79 26.76 3.13
C VAL A 262 5.02 27.82 2.37
N SER A 263 5.73 28.75 1.74
CA SER A 263 5.20 29.65 0.70
C SER A 263 5.54 29.11 -0.70
N PRO A 264 4.99 29.68 -1.78
CA PRO A 264 5.38 29.31 -3.15
C PRO A 264 6.89 29.45 -3.40
N GLU A 265 7.54 30.46 -2.83
CA GLU A 265 9.00 30.64 -2.93
C GLU A 265 9.75 29.52 -2.22
N VAL A 266 9.32 29.16 -1.01
CA VAL A 266 9.87 28.05 -0.23
C VAL A 266 9.67 26.73 -0.96
N ALA A 267 8.53 26.54 -1.63
CA ALA A 267 8.27 25.36 -2.47
C ALA A 267 9.29 25.22 -3.62
N ARG A 268 9.60 26.31 -4.34
CA ARG A 268 10.64 26.29 -5.38
C ARG A 268 12.00 25.93 -4.79
N ASP A 269 12.32 26.50 -3.63
CA ASP A 269 13.55 26.20 -2.92
C ASP A 269 13.63 24.72 -2.46
N ILE A 270 12.53 24.08 -2.04
CA ILE A 270 12.50 22.64 -1.74
C ILE A 270 12.99 21.85 -2.96
N VAL A 271 12.47 22.15 -4.15
CA VAL A 271 12.83 21.41 -5.36
C VAL A 271 14.29 21.63 -5.73
N HIS A 272 14.75 22.88 -5.81
CA HIS A 272 16.12 23.14 -6.26
C HIS A 272 17.18 22.83 -5.21
N LYS A 273 16.97 23.25 -3.95
CA LYS A 273 17.99 23.11 -2.91
C LYS A 273 18.01 21.71 -2.33
N HIS A 274 16.84 21.15 -1.98
CA HIS A 274 16.78 19.84 -1.32
C HIS A 274 16.69 18.70 -2.32
N ILE A 275 15.72 18.69 -3.23
CA ILE A 275 15.50 17.54 -4.11
C ILE A 275 16.62 17.39 -5.14
N VAL A 276 16.96 18.47 -5.84
CA VAL A 276 18.03 18.47 -6.84
C VAL A 276 19.41 18.61 -6.17
N GLY A 277 19.54 19.52 -5.22
CA GLY A 277 20.82 19.87 -4.59
C GLY A 277 21.20 19.06 -3.35
N GLY A 278 20.31 18.23 -2.80
CA GLY A 278 20.55 17.44 -1.58
C GLY A 278 20.55 18.23 -0.26
N ASN A 279 20.32 19.55 -0.29
CA ASN A 279 20.43 20.44 0.87
C ASN A 279 19.06 20.76 1.47
N LYS A 280 18.79 20.23 2.67
CA LYS A 280 17.55 20.50 3.41
C LYS A 280 17.49 21.95 3.88
N MET A 281 16.29 22.55 3.84
CA MET A 281 16.10 23.95 4.25
C MET A 281 15.89 24.07 5.75
N ALA A 282 16.98 24.26 6.50
CA ALA A 282 16.99 24.28 7.97
C ALA A 282 15.87 25.12 8.61
N ASP A 283 15.61 26.31 8.08
CA ASP A 283 14.62 27.26 8.62
C ASP A 283 13.16 26.77 8.51
N HIS A 284 12.90 25.81 7.63
CA HIS A 284 11.56 25.27 7.38
C HIS A 284 11.39 23.83 7.86
N LEU A 285 12.46 23.16 8.30
CA LEU A 285 12.43 21.76 8.71
C LEU A 285 11.53 21.54 9.94
N TYR A 286 10.80 20.42 9.91
CA TYR A 286 10.05 19.93 11.05
C TYR A 286 10.24 18.42 11.26
N PRO A 287 10.53 17.95 12.47
CA PRO A 287 10.99 18.76 13.61
C PRO A 287 12.28 19.53 13.25
N PRO A 288 12.56 20.67 13.90
CA PRO A 288 13.80 21.40 13.66
C PRO A 288 15.00 20.50 13.97
N MET A 289 16.11 20.67 13.24
CA MET A 289 17.33 19.93 13.53
C MET A 289 17.72 20.17 14.98
N SER A 290 17.93 19.09 15.73
CA SER A 290 18.48 19.19 17.07
C SER A 290 19.88 19.80 16.97
N PRO A 291 20.20 20.83 17.77
CA PRO A 291 21.55 21.40 17.80
C PRO A 291 22.61 20.39 18.23
#